data_AF-Q2K943-F1
#
_entry.id   AF-Q2K943-F1
#
_cell.length_a   1.000
_cell.length_b   1.000
_cell.length_c   1.000
_cell.angle_alpha   90.00
_cell.angle_beta   90.00
_cell.angle_gamma   90.00
#
_symmetry.space_group_name_H-M   'P 1'
#
loop_
_entity.id
_entity.type
_entity.pdbx_description
1 polymer ?
#
loop_
_entity_poly.entity_id
_entity_poly.type
_entity_poly.pdbx_seq_one_letter_code
_entity_poly.pdbx_strand_id
1 'polypeptide(L)'
;MKWFLIFWAGPIVFLGAWYWLSYYDMNFGIFMLTRQVHDLTFEIYGEALGVPPETIPPLVARAIAVDSLVVFAVLGFRKRKSIAAWWKARQALNSSPADLASNDSLSRAP
;
A
#
# COMPACT_ATOMS: atom_id res chain seq x y z
N MET A 1 -14.31 -2.17 -9.23
CA MET A 1 -13.15 -1.72 -8.43
C MET A 1 -12.45 -2.87 -7.73
N LYS A 2 -13.18 -3.78 -7.06
CA LYS A 2 -12.58 -4.93 -6.36
C LYS A 2 -11.71 -5.81 -7.28
N TRP A 3 -12.21 -6.17 -8.46
CA TRP A 3 -11.45 -6.93 -9.47
C TRP A 3 -10.20 -6.19 -9.96
N PHE A 4 -10.31 -4.89 -10.25
CA PHE A 4 -9.17 -4.06 -10.64
C PHE A 4 -8.06 -4.11 -9.58
N LEU A 5 -8.41 -3.96 -8.30
CA LEU A 5 -7.46 -4.05 -7.20
C LEU A 5 -6.86 -5.45 -7.03
N ILE A 6 -7.64 -6.51 -7.23
CA ILE A 6 -7.16 -7.89 -7.13
C ILE A 6 -6.15 -8.19 -8.25
N PHE A 7 -6.47 -7.82 -9.50
CA PHE A 7 -5.58 -8.02 -10.64
C PHE A 7 -4.33 -7.13 -10.58
N TRP A 8 -4.43 -5.98 -9.92
CA TRP A 8 -3.29 -5.10 -9.68
C TRP A 8 -2.39 -5.61 -8.53
N ALA A 9 -2.97 -5.88 -7.36
CA ALA A 9 -2.21 -6.29 -6.18
C ALA A 9 -1.72 -7.74 -6.26
N GLY A 10 -2.43 -8.62 -6.97
CA GLY A 10 -2.10 -10.04 -7.11
C GLY A 10 -0.66 -10.29 -7.55
N PRO A 11 -0.21 -9.80 -8.73
CA PRO A 11 1.17 -10.00 -9.17
C PRO A 11 2.19 -9.33 -8.25
N ILE A 12 1.88 -8.16 -7.68
CA ILE A 12 2.77 -7.45 -6.73
C ILE A 12 2.98 -8.29 -5.47
N VAL A 13 1.90 -8.81 -4.88
CA VAL A 13 1.94 -9.65 -3.69
C VAL A 13 2.63 -10.98 -4.00
N PHE A 14 2.37 -11.57 -5.17
CA PHE A 14 3.03 -12.81 -5.58
C PHE A 14 4.56 -12.64 -5.68
N LEU A 15 5.03 -11.61 -6.39
CA LEU A 15 6.46 -11.30 -6.50
C LEU A 15 7.06 -10.92 -5.14
N GLY A 16 6.37 -10.09 -4.36
CA GLY A 16 6.82 -9.68 -3.03
C GLY A 16 6.91 -10.83 -2.05
N ALA A 17 5.95 -11.75 -2.07
CA ALA A 17 5.96 -12.96 -1.25
C ALA A 17 7.11 -13.88 -1.64
N TRP A 18 7.30 -14.14 -2.94
CA TRP A 18 8.44 -14.92 -3.41
C TRP A 18 9.78 -14.27 -3.00
N TYR A 19 9.94 -12.97 -3.23
CA TYR A 19 11.13 -12.22 -2.85
C TYR A 19 11.41 -12.33 -1.35
N TRP A 20 10.39 -12.10 -0.52
CA TRP A 20 10.52 -12.18 0.93
C TRP A 20 10.88 -13.59 1.41
N LEU A 21 10.11 -14.61 1.00
CA LEU A 21 10.35 -15.99 1.43
C LEU A 21 11.75 -16.45 1.02
N SER A 22 12.14 -16.18 -0.22
CA SER A 22 13.45 -16.61 -0.73
C SER A 22 14.63 -15.85 -0.13
N TYR A 23 14.46 -14.55 0.16
CA TYR A 23 15.47 -13.75 0.84
C TYR A 23 15.76 -14.24 2.27
N TYR A 24 14.73 -14.69 3.00
CA TYR A 24 14.86 -15.28 4.33
C TYR A 24 15.08 -16.80 4.33
N ASP A 25 15.32 -17.41 3.16
CA ASP A 25 15.51 -18.85 2.96
C ASP A 25 14.37 -19.72 3.55
N MET A 26 13.15 -19.19 3.53
CA MET A 26 11.93 -19.90 3.93
C MET A 26 11.47 -20.82 2.78
N ASN A 27 12.26 -21.86 2.53
CA ASN A 27 12.15 -22.65 1.31
C ASN A 27 11.11 -23.79 1.38
N PHE A 28 10.76 -24.31 2.56
CA PHE A 28 9.77 -25.40 2.75
C PHE A 28 10.03 -26.64 1.86
N GLY A 29 11.27 -26.87 1.41
CA GLY A 29 11.62 -27.92 0.44
C GLY A 29 11.37 -27.57 -1.03
N ILE A 30 10.93 -26.35 -1.33
CA ILE A 30 10.75 -25.82 -2.69
C ILE A 30 12.05 -25.13 -3.12
N PHE A 31 12.71 -25.68 -4.14
CA PHE A 31 13.98 -25.17 -4.66
C PHE A 31 13.93 -23.69 -5.07
N MET A 32 12.82 -23.25 -5.69
CA MET A 32 12.61 -21.86 -6.14
C MET A 32 12.59 -20.83 -5.00
N LEU A 33 12.35 -21.27 -3.76
CA LEU A 33 12.34 -20.42 -2.57
C LEU A 33 13.67 -20.43 -1.83
N THR A 34 14.72 -21.04 -2.39
CA THR A 34 16.05 -21.00 -1.79
C THR A 34 16.73 -19.67 -2.08
N ARG A 35 17.60 -19.25 -1.16
CA ARG A 35 18.40 -18.04 -1.35
C ARG A 35 19.33 -18.10 -2.57
N GLN A 36 19.84 -19.29 -2.89
CA GLN A 36 20.72 -19.48 -4.04
C GLN A 36 20.00 -19.19 -5.37
N VAL A 37 18.74 -19.63 -5.51
CA VAL A 37 17.93 -19.33 -6.71
C VAL A 37 17.54 -17.86 -6.75
N HIS A 38 17.26 -17.24 -5.61
CA HIS A 38 17.01 -15.81 -5.51
C HIS A 38 18.19 -14.99 -6.05
N ASP A 39 19.39 -15.24 -5.51
CA ASP A 39 20.60 -14.51 -5.89
C ASP A 39 20.93 -14.72 -7.38
N LEU A 40 20.87 -15.96 -7.86
CA LEU A 40 21.08 -16.30 -9.28
C LEU A 40 20.07 -15.59 -10.19
N THR A 41 18.81 -15.50 -9.78
CA THR A 41 17.77 -14.83 -10.56
C THR A 41 18.12 -13.34 -10.71
N PHE A 42 18.53 -12.67 -9.64
CA PHE A 42 18.92 -11.26 -9.70
C PHE A 42 20.19 -11.04 -10.52
N GLU A 43 21.17 -11.94 -10.44
CA GLU A 43 22.38 -11.91 -11.27
C GLU A 43 22.03 -11.96 -12.76
N ILE A 44 21.22 -12.92 -13.18
CA ILE A 44 20.77 -13.06 -14.58
C ILE A 44 20.01 -11.81 -15.04
N TYR A 45 19.10 -11.28 -14.21
CA TYR A 45 18.38 -10.04 -14.56
C TYR A 45 19.30 -8.83 -14.60
N GLY A 46 20.30 -8.76 -13.72
CA GLY A 46 21.31 -7.69 -13.70
C GLY A 46 22.13 -7.67 -14.98
N GLU A 47 22.63 -8.83 -15.41
CA GLU A 47 23.34 -8.98 -16.68
C GLU A 47 22.44 -8.63 -17.87
N ALA A 48 21.20 -9.13 -17.90
CA ALA A 48 20.26 -8.87 -19.00
C ALA A 48 19.86 -7.39 -19.11
N LEU A 49 19.76 -6.68 -17.99
CA LEU A 49 19.42 -5.25 -17.93
C LEU A 49 20.64 -4.34 -18.00
N GLY A 50 21.85 -4.89 -17.90
CA GLY A 50 23.09 -4.11 -17.83
C GLY A 50 23.21 -3.26 -16.56
N VAL A 51 22.61 -3.70 -15.45
CA VAL A 51 22.64 -2.99 -14.16
C VAL A 51 23.09 -3.92 -13.03
N PRO A 52 23.69 -3.41 -11.95
CA PRO A 52 24.07 -4.27 -10.83
C PRO A 52 22.83 -4.93 -10.18
N PRO A 53 22.87 -6.23 -9.85
CA PRO A 53 21.73 -6.98 -9.32
C PRO A 53 21.15 -6.36 -8.04
N GLU A 54 21.99 -5.77 -7.19
CA GLU A 54 21.59 -5.08 -5.96
C GLU A 54 20.73 -3.84 -6.19
N THR A 55 20.72 -3.28 -7.41
CA THR A 55 19.89 -2.13 -7.77
C THR A 55 18.46 -2.52 -8.15
N ILE A 56 18.23 -3.78 -8.52
CA ILE A 56 16.95 -4.25 -9.05
C ILE A 56 15.85 -4.20 -7.98
N PRO A 57 16.01 -4.76 -6.76
CA PRO A 57 14.95 -4.73 -5.75
C PRO A 57 14.52 -3.30 -5.36
N PRO A 58 15.45 -2.34 -5.12
CA PRO A 58 15.08 -0.94 -4.90
C PRO A 58 14.33 -0.30 -6.07
N LEU A 59 14.69 -0.61 -7.32
CA LEU A 59 14.00 -0.08 -8.50
C LEU A 59 12.57 -0.60 -8.59
N VAL A 60 12.37 -1.90 -8.37
CA VAL A 60 11.04 -2.52 -8.35
C VAL A 60 10.18 -1.95 -7.22
N ALA A 61 10.75 -1.77 -6.02
CA ALA A 61 10.03 -1.16 -4.90
C ALA A 61 9.58 0.28 -5.20
N ARG A 62 10.44 1.09 -5.85
CA ARG A 62 10.08 2.44 -6.29
C ARG A 62 8.96 2.42 -7.34
N ALA A 63 9.02 1.51 -8.31
CA ALA A 63 7.97 1.36 -9.32
C ALA A 63 6.62 1.01 -8.67
N ILE A 64 6.60 0.05 -7.74
CA ILE A 64 5.39 -0.34 -7.00
C ILE A 64 4.85 0.83 -6.19
N ALA A 65 5.70 1.62 -5.54
CA ALA A 65 5.27 2.78 -4.75
C ALA A 65 4.60 3.86 -5.61
N VAL A 66 5.19 4.20 -6.76
CA VAL A 66 4.62 5.17 -7.71
C VAL A 66 3.29 4.64 -8.28
N ASP A 67 3.26 3.38 -8.70
CA ASP A 67 2.06 2.76 -9.27
C ASP A 67 0.92 2.68 -8.25
N SER A 68 1.24 2.32 -6.99
CA SER A 68 0.29 2.35 -5.87
C SER A 68 -0.29 3.74 -5.66
N LEU A 69 0.55 4.79 -5.70
CA LEU A 69 0.10 6.17 -5.57
C LEU A 69 -0.90 6.53 -6.68
N VAL A 70 -0.63 6.14 -7.92
CA VAL A 70 -1.54 6.37 -9.05
C VAL A 70 -2.87 5.62 -8.84
N VAL A 71 -2.82 4.34 -8.45
CA VAL A 71 -4.02 3.54 -8.16
C VAL A 71 -4.85 4.17 -7.05
N PHE A 72 -4.23 4.57 -5.93
CA PHE A 72 -4.92 5.23 -4.83
C PHE A 72 -5.46 6.60 -5.23
N ALA A 73 -4.75 7.37 -6.05
CA ALA A 73 -5.25 8.64 -6.58
C ALA A 73 -6.53 8.43 -7.41
N VAL A 74 -6.52 7.49 -8.36
CA VAL A 74 -7.69 7.15 -9.19
C VAL A 74 -8.87 6.69 -8.33
N LEU A 75 -8.60 5.85 -7.33
CA LEU A 75 -9.63 5.41 -6.38
C LEU A 75 -10.20 6.58 -5.57
N GLY A 76 -9.35 7.46 -5.07
CA GLY A 76 -9.72 8.68 -4.35
C GLY A 76 -10.62 9.59 -5.20
N PHE A 77 -10.23 9.87 -6.45
CA PHE A 77 -11.02 10.68 -7.37
C PHE A 77 -12.39 10.07 -7.70
N ARG A 78 -12.46 8.74 -7.87
CA ARG A 78 -13.71 8.01 -8.15
C ARG A 78 -14.62 7.90 -6.93
N LYS A 79 -14.06 7.85 -5.72
CA LYS A 79 -14.81 7.76 -4.45
C LYS A 79 -14.92 9.08 -3.71
N ARG A 80 -14.50 10.20 -4.31
CA ARG A 80 -14.45 11.54 -3.68
C ARG A 80 -15.73 11.92 -2.94
N LYS A 81 -16.91 11.62 -3.49
CA LYS A 81 -18.21 11.91 -2.84
C LYS A 81 -18.45 11.06 -1.60
N SER A 82 -18.07 9.78 -1.64
CA SER A 82 -18.18 8.86 -0.51
C SER A 82 -17.18 9.19 0.59
N ILE A 83 -15.94 9.57 0.22
CA ILE A 83 -14.91 10.00 1.17
C ILE A 83 -15.30 11.32 1.81
N ALA A 84 -15.81 12.30 1.05
CA ALA A 84 -16.29 13.57 1.58
C ALA A 84 -17.50 13.38 2.51
N ALA A 85 -18.43 12.50 2.17
CA ALA A 85 -19.56 12.15 3.03
C ALA A 85 -19.10 11.47 4.33
N TRP A 86 -18.16 10.52 4.25
CA TRP A 86 -17.55 9.89 5.43
C TRP A 86 -16.81 10.89 6.31
N TRP A 87 -16.04 11.81 5.72
CA TRP A 87 -15.29 12.83 6.45
C TRP A 87 -16.23 13.82 7.15
N LYS A 88 -17.30 14.27 6.46
CA LYS A 88 -18.33 15.13 7.05
C LYS A 88 -19.09 14.43 8.17
N ALA A 89 -19.46 13.16 7.99
CA ALA A 89 -20.11 12.38 9.04
C ALA A 89 -19.20 12.21 10.26
N ARG A 90 -17.88 12.06 10.05
CA ARG A 90 -16.89 11.97 11.12
C ARG A 90 -16.67 13.30 11.84
N GLN A 91 -16.69 14.43 11.13
CA GLN A 91 -16.71 15.76 11.76
C GLN A 91 -17.98 15.98 12.58
N ALA A 92 -19.16 15.63 12.06
CA ALA A 92 -20.41 15.75 12.78
C ALA A 92 -20.46 14.89 14.06
N LEU A 93 -19.83 13.71 14.05
CA LEU A 93 -19.67 12.85 15.23
C LEU A 93 -18.68 13.42 16.26
N ASN A 94 -17.64 14.14 15.82
CA ASN A 94 -16.70 14.83 16.70
C ASN A 94 -17.26 16.16 17.25
N SER A 95 -18.30 16.71 16.62
CA SER A 95 -19.04 17.90 17.08
C SER A 95 -20.27 17.57 17.95
N SER A 96 -20.27 16.40 18.61
CA SER A 96 -21.37 15.92 19.46
C SER A 96 -21.72 16.93 20.59
N PRO A 97 -22.98 16.99 21.04
CA PRO A 97 -23.67 18.19 21.57
C PRO A 97 -23.21 18.74 22.93
N ALA A 98 -22.14 18.20 23.51
CA ALA A 98 -21.55 18.71 24.75
C ALA A 98 -20.97 20.13 24.56
N ASP A 99 -20.42 20.44 23.39
CA ASP A 99 -19.87 21.77 23.09
C ASP A 99 -20.96 22.85 22.88
N LEU A 100 -22.14 22.45 22.39
CA LEU A 100 -23.28 23.37 22.25
C LEU A 100 -23.98 23.64 23.59
N ALA A 101 -24.05 22.64 24.49
CA ALA A 101 -24.59 22.80 25.84
C ALA A 101 -23.68 23.65 26.75
N SER A 102 -22.36 23.57 26.56
CA SER A 102 -21.38 24.36 27.31
C SER A 102 -21.50 25.86 26.99
N ASN A 103 -21.65 26.22 25.71
CA ASN A 103 -21.77 27.63 25.29
C ASN A 103 -23.07 28.28 25.78
N ASP A 104 -24.18 27.54 25.80
CA ASP A 104 -25.48 28.05 26.28
C ASP A 104 -25.51 28.25 27.82
N SER A 105 -24.65 27.52 28.55
CA SER A 105 -24.47 27.67 30.01
C SER A 105 -23.56 28.84 30.39
N LEU A 106 -22.67 29.28 29.50
CA LEU A 106 -21.75 30.40 29.76
C LEU A 106 -22.40 31.77 29.48
N SER A 107 -23.45 31.82 28.65
CA SER A 107 -24.23 33.04 28.37
C SER A 107 -25.29 33.38 29.42
N ARG A 108 -25.38 32.61 30.51
CA ARG A 108 -26.39 32.75 31.58
C ARG A 108 -25.83 33.10 32.96
N ALA A 109 -24.55 33.46 33.06
CA ALA A 109 -24.02 34.02 34.30
C ALA A 109 -24.45 35.51 34.44
N PRO A 110 -24.97 35.94 35.61
CA PRO A 110 -25.61 37.24 35.84
C PRO A 110 -24.66 38.43 35.87
#